data_AF-A0A535LJK3-F1
#
_entry.id   AF-A0A535LJK3-F1
#
_cell.length_a   1.000
_cell.length_b   1.000
_cell.length_c   1.000
_cell.angle_alpha   90.00
_cell.angle_beta   90.00
_cell.angle_gamma   90.00
#
_symmetry.space_group_name_H-M   'P 1'
#
loop_
_entity.id
_entity.type
_entity.pdbx_description
1 polymer ?
#
loop_
_entity_poly.entity_id
_entity_poly.type
_entity_poly.pdbx_seq_one_letter_code
_entity_poly.pdbx_strand_id
1 'polypeptide(L)'
;MDSLHAIGFYVSAALAGAGGILTAFLGGHWRRGLALALTGLGVAGIYASLSAGFAAVVVLICFVAAGALVAKPDYRSVEQAAGAVWRQLGAVGAALLFIGLAYAAFRGQFANATFYGGPFGAVSVGRLLFAHDGVATDAIGGLVLVALVGAALAWRRERPRDERETRR
;
A
#
# COMPACT_ATOMS: atom_id res chain seq x y z
N MET A 1 23.08 -0.32 -16.63
CA MET A 1 22.50 -1.24 -15.64
C MET A 1 23.23 -2.55 -15.77
N ASP A 2 23.93 -2.98 -14.73
CA ASP A 2 24.52 -4.33 -14.72
C ASP A 2 23.38 -5.35 -14.67
N SER A 3 23.51 -6.48 -15.37
CA SER A 3 22.45 -7.49 -15.50
C SER A 3 21.85 -7.92 -14.16
N LEU A 4 22.65 -7.87 -13.09
CA LEU A 4 22.25 -8.20 -11.73
C LEU A 4 21.24 -7.20 -11.13
N HIS A 5 21.37 -5.90 -11.42
CA HIS A 5 20.39 -4.88 -10.98
C HIS A 5 19.06 -5.03 -11.73
N ALA A 6 19.10 -5.37 -13.02
CA ALA A 6 17.90 -5.62 -13.81
C ALA A 6 17.15 -6.87 -13.30
N ILE A 7 17.88 -7.96 -13.02
CA ILE A 7 17.30 -9.18 -12.43
C ILE A 7 16.67 -8.85 -11.06
N GLY A 8 17.38 -8.13 -10.19
CA GLY A 8 16.86 -7.70 -8.89
C GLY A 8 15.54 -6.92 -9.03
N PHE A 9 15.51 -5.94 -9.93
CA PHE A 9 14.31 -5.15 -10.21
C PHE A 9 13.14 -6.02 -10.70
N TYR A 10 13.36 -6.92 -11.66
CA TYR A 10 12.29 -7.77 -12.20
C TYR A 10 11.79 -8.81 -11.19
N VAL A 11 12.67 -9.37 -10.37
CA VAL A 11 12.28 -10.27 -9.27
C VAL A 11 11.44 -9.51 -8.25
N SER A 12 11.86 -8.30 -7.87
CA SER A 12 11.10 -7.43 -6.97
C SER A 12 9.73 -7.05 -7.55
N ALA A 13 9.65 -6.75 -8.86
CA ALA A 13 8.40 -6.49 -9.56
C ALA A 13 7.47 -7.70 -9.59
N ALA A 14 8.01 -8.90 -9.85
CA ALA A 14 7.26 -10.14 -9.81
C ALA A 14 6.71 -10.42 -8.40
N LEU A 15 7.52 -10.21 -7.35
CA LEU A 15 7.09 -10.34 -5.95
C LEU A 15 6.00 -9.34 -5.59
N ALA A 16 6.12 -8.08 -6.01
CA ALA A 16 5.11 -7.05 -5.77
C ALA A 16 3.78 -7.42 -6.44
N GLY A 17 3.82 -7.81 -7.72
CA GLY A 17 2.63 -8.20 -8.48
C GLY A 17 1.99 -9.47 -7.93
N ALA A 18 2.77 -10.53 -7.72
CA ALA A 18 2.29 -11.79 -7.16
C ALA A 18 1.71 -11.58 -5.75
N GLY A 19 2.39 -10.82 -4.88
CA GLY A 19 1.90 -10.47 -3.56
C GLY A 19 0.54 -9.78 -3.63
N GLY A 20 0.39 -8.78 -4.50
CA GLY A 20 -0.87 -8.03 -4.63
C GLY A 20 -2.03 -8.91 -5.11
N ILE A 21 -1.77 -9.78 -6.09
CA ILE A 21 -2.75 -10.78 -6.56
C ILE A 21 -3.10 -11.73 -5.41
N LEU A 22 -2.10 -12.26 -4.70
CA LEU A 22 -2.32 -13.17 -3.58
C LEU A 22 -3.16 -12.51 -2.48
N THR A 23 -2.92 -11.24 -2.14
CA THR A 23 -3.72 -10.49 -1.15
C THR A 23 -5.20 -10.40 -1.55
N ALA A 24 -5.48 -10.26 -2.84
CA ALA A 24 -6.84 -10.15 -3.37
C ALA A 24 -7.59 -11.50 -3.35
N PHE A 25 -6.89 -12.61 -3.63
CA PHE A 25 -7.53 -13.92 -3.82
C PHE A 25 -7.39 -14.89 -2.64
N LEU A 26 -6.41 -14.72 -1.74
CA LEU A 26 -6.23 -15.64 -0.61
C LEU A 26 -7.34 -15.44 0.43
N GLY A 27 -8.02 -16.53 0.76
CA GLY A 27 -8.87 -16.60 1.95
C GLY A 27 -8.05 -16.71 3.24
N GLY A 28 -8.56 -16.12 4.33
CA GLY A 28 -7.98 -16.17 5.66
C GLY A 28 -7.06 -14.97 5.97
N HIS A 29 -7.25 -14.39 7.15
CA HIS A 29 -6.57 -13.18 7.63
C HIS A 29 -5.03 -13.33 7.62
N TRP A 30 -4.50 -14.44 8.12
CA TRP A 30 -3.06 -14.73 8.16
C TRP A 30 -2.40 -14.75 6.77
N ARG A 31 -3.01 -15.47 5.84
CA ARG A 31 -2.53 -15.62 4.46
C ARG A 31 -2.54 -14.31 3.70
N ARG A 32 -3.58 -13.49 3.88
CA ARG A 32 -3.68 -12.14 3.29
C ARG A 32 -2.64 -11.19 3.87
N GLY A 33 -2.39 -11.25 5.18
CA GLY A 33 -1.34 -10.49 5.85
C GLY A 33 0.05 -10.81 5.32
N LEU A 34 0.37 -12.10 5.13
CA LEU A 34 1.63 -12.53 4.52
C LEU A 34 1.77 -12.08 3.06
N ALA A 35 0.69 -12.18 2.26
CA ALA A 35 0.69 -11.71 0.88
C ALA A 35 0.90 -10.18 0.77
N LEU A 36 0.36 -9.42 1.72
CA LEU A 36 0.62 -7.97 1.84
C LEU A 36 2.09 -7.71 2.17
N ALA A 37 2.67 -8.42 3.13
CA ALA A 37 4.09 -8.27 3.45
C ALA A 37 4.98 -8.61 2.24
N LEU A 38 4.62 -9.64 1.46
CA LEU A 38 5.31 -10.00 0.22
C LEU A 38 5.24 -8.89 -0.83
N THR A 39 4.06 -8.25 -0.96
CA THR A 39 3.87 -7.08 -1.83
C THR A 39 4.81 -5.95 -1.41
N GLY A 40 4.84 -5.64 -0.12
CA GLY A 40 5.71 -4.61 0.45
C GLY A 40 7.18 -4.88 0.23
N LEU A 41 7.61 -6.15 0.37
CA LEU A 41 8.98 -6.58 0.11
C LEU A 41 9.36 -6.36 -1.36
N GLY A 42 8.47 -6.72 -2.30
CA GLY A 42 8.66 -6.45 -3.72
C GLY A 42 8.78 -4.97 -4.03
N VAL A 43 7.86 -4.14 -3.50
CA VAL A 43 7.90 -2.68 -3.71
C VAL A 43 9.15 -2.04 -3.09
N ALA A 44 9.57 -2.49 -1.91
CA ALA A 44 10.81 -2.03 -1.28
C ALA A 44 12.04 -2.37 -2.14
N GLY A 45 12.10 -3.57 -2.73
CA GLY A 45 13.16 -3.96 -3.65
C GLY A 45 13.19 -3.12 -4.94
N ILE A 46 12.03 -2.75 -5.47
CA ILE A 46 11.91 -1.80 -6.59
C ILE A 46 12.52 -0.45 -6.17
N TYR A 47 12.12 0.11 -5.03
CA TYR A 47 12.65 1.39 -4.57
C TYR A 47 14.15 1.35 -4.28
N ALA A 48 14.67 0.26 -3.73
CA ALA A 48 16.10 0.05 -3.55
C ALA A 48 16.84 0.07 -4.91
N SER A 49 16.27 -0.59 -5.92
CA SER A 49 16.82 -0.60 -7.29
C SER A 49 16.80 0.79 -7.96
N LEU A 50 15.89 1.68 -7.53
CA LEU A 50 15.81 3.07 -7.98
C LEU A 50 16.69 4.03 -7.15
N SER A 51 17.55 3.53 -6.25
CA SER A 51 18.36 4.35 -5.33
C SER A 51 17.52 5.16 -4.32
N ALA A 52 16.26 4.78 -4.10
CA ALA A 52 15.33 5.39 -3.15
C ALA A 52 15.30 4.62 -1.82
N GLY A 53 16.46 4.51 -1.17
CA GLY A 53 16.65 3.67 0.02
C GLY A 53 15.75 4.05 1.20
N PHE A 54 15.52 5.34 1.43
CA PHE A 54 14.61 5.79 2.50
C PHE A 54 13.16 5.34 2.25
N ALA A 55 12.67 5.51 1.02
CA ALA A 55 11.33 5.08 0.63
C ALA A 55 11.17 3.56 0.74
N ALA A 56 12.20 2.79 0.38
CA ALA A 56 12.21 1.34 0.54
C ALA A 56 11.99 0.91 2.00
N VAL A 57 12.67 1.56 2.95
CA VAL A 57 12.51 1.27 4.39
C VAL A 57 11.11 1.64 4.88
N VAL A 58 10.61 2.83 4.51
CA VAL A 58 9.27 3.29 4.91
C VAL A 58 8.19 2.33 4.39
N VAL A 59 8.28 1.93 3.13
CA VAL A 59 7.35 0.97 2.52
C VAL A 59 7.38 -0.37 3.24
N LEU A 60 8.56 -0.87 3.57
CA LEU A 60 8.71 -2.14 4.28
C LEU A 60 8.04 -2.07 5.66
N ILE A 61 8.27 -1.00 6.42
CA ILE A 61 7.62 -0.78 7.73
C ILE A 61 6.10 -0.73 7.57
N CYS A 62 5.59 0.08 6.65
CA CYS A 62 4.15 0.26 6.45
C CYS A 62 3.45 -1.02 6.00
N PHE A 63 4.00 -1.76 5.04
CA PHE A 63 3.40 -3.00 4.56
C PHE A 63 3.51 -4.15 5.56
N VAL A 64 4.61 -4.24 6.32
CA VAL A 64 4.73 -5.22 7.40
C VAL A 64 3.74 -4.90 8.53
N ALA A 65 3.61 -3.63 8.92
CA ALA A 65 2.64 -3.22 9.93
C ALA A 65 1.20 -3.48 9.45
N ALA A 66 0.86 -3.11 8.22
CA ALA A 66 -0.45 -3.39 7.63
C ALA A 66 -0.71 -4.90 7.52
N GLY A 67 0.28 -5.68 7.08
CA GLY A 67 0.21 -7.13 7.00
C GLY A 67 -0.03 -7.76 8.38
N ALA A 68 0.67 -7.28 9.42
CA ALA A 68 0.48 -7.74 10.79
C ALA A 68 -0.92 -7.40 11.33
N LEU A 69 -1.46 -6.21 11.03
CA LEU A 69 -2.81 -5.82 11.40
C LEU A 69 -3.87 -6.70 10.71
N VAL A 70 -3.71 -6.96 9.41
CA VAL A 70 -4.61 -7.85 8.64
C VAL A 70 -4.49 -9.29 9.10
N ALA A 71 -3.32 -9.72 9.58
CA ALA A 71 -3.10 -11.07 10.08
C ALA A 71 -3.76 -11.34 11.45
N LYS A 72 -4.24 -10.32 12.17
CA LYS A 72 -4.91 -10.51 13.47
C LYS A 72 -6.25 -11.25 13.30
N PRO A 73 -6.58 -12.20 14.18
CA PRO A 73 -7.82 -12.98 14.09
C PRO A 73 -9.08 -12.11 14.30
N ASP A 74 -8.96 -11.02 15.07
CA ASP A 74 -10.04 -10.04 15.27
C ASP A 74 -10.25 -9.11 14.07
N TYR A 75 -9.45 -9.26 13.01
CA TYR A 75 -9.60 -8.45 11.81
C TYR A 75 -10.87 -8.86 11.07
N ARG A 76 -11.92 -8.05 11.26
CA ARG A 76 -13.20 -8.23 10.56
C ARG A 76 -13.00 -7.89 9.09
N SER A 77 -12.89 -8.90 8.23
CA SER A 77 -13.08 -8.69 6.81
C SER A 77 -14.53 -8.28 6.60
N VAL A 78 -14.73 -7.07 6.07
CA VAL A 78 -16.03 -6.70 5.51
C VAL A 78 -16.17 -7.55 4.25
N GLU A 79 -16.72 -8.75 4.39
CA GLU A 79 -17.06 -9.60 3.26
C GLU A 79 -18.02 -8.77 2.40
N GLN A 80 -17.53 -8.34 1.25
CA GLN A 80 -18.26 -7.41 0.40
C GLN A 80 -19.47 -8.18 -0.16
N ALA A 81 -20.64 -7.94 0.43
CA ALA A 81 -21.93 -8.50 -0.02
C ALA A 81 -22.39 -7.87 -1.35
N ALA A 82 -21.45 -7.64 -2.26
CA ALA A 82 -21.74 -7.24 -3.63
C ALA A 82 -22.19 -8.49 -4.40
N GLY A 83 -23.38 -8.43 -5.00
CA GLY A 83 -23.88 -9.51 -5.85
C GLY A 83 -22.91 -9.86 -7.00
N ALA A 84 -23.02 -11.07 -7.55
CA ALA A 84 -22.09 -11.60 -8.54
C ALA A 84 -21.87 -10.67 -9.75
N VAL A 85 -22.92 -9.96 -10.19
CA VAL A 85 -22.88 -8.98 -11.28
C VAL A 85 -21.98 -7.79 -10.95
N TRP A 86 -22.06 -7.25 -9.73
CA TRP A 86 -21.21 -6.14 -9.29
C TRP A 86 -19.75 -6.55 -9.19
N ARG A 87 -19.47 -7.80 -8.78
CA ARG A 87 -18.12 -8.34 -8.76
C ARG A 87 -17.52 -8.47 -10.16
N GLN A 88 -18.33 -8.88 -11.15
CA GLN A 88 -17.90 -8.95 -12.54
C GLN A 88 -17.66 -7.56 -13.14
N LEU A 89 -18.55 -6.60 -12.89
CA LEU A 89 -18.36 -5.21 -13.30
C LEU A 89 -17.08 -4.61 -12.69
N GLY A 90 -16.82 -4.89 -11.41
CA GLY A 90 -15.58 -4.48 -10.75
C GLY A 90 -14.34 -5.11 -11.40
N ALA A 91 -14.39 -6.39 -11.74
CA ALA A 91 -13.29 -7.08 -12.42
C ALA A 91 -13.03 -6.54 -13.83
N VAL A 92 -14.09 -6.30 -14.61
CA VAL A 92 -13.98 -5.67 -15.95
C VAL A 92 -13.44 -4.25 -15.83
N GLY A 93 -13.93 -3.47 -14.85
CA GLY A 93 -13.42 -2.13 -14.58
C GLY A 93 -11.94 -2.12 -14.22
N ALA A 94 -11.49 -3.02 -13.35
CA ALA A 94 -10.08 -3.17 -12.99
C ALA A 94 -9.22 -3.58 -14.21
N ALA A 95 -9.71 -4.49 -15.05
CA ALA A 95 -9.02 -4.91 -16.27
C ALA A 95 -8.90 -3.75 -17.29
N LEU A 96 -9.97 -2.99 -17.52
CA LEU A 96 -9.96 -1.82 -18.40
C LEU A 96 -9.02 -0.74 -17.87
N LEU A 97 -9.02 -0.48 -16.56
CA LEU A 97 -8.09 0.45 -15.92
C LEU A 97 -6.64 -0.01 -16.11
N PHE A 98 -6.36 -1.30 -15.90
CA PHE A 98 -5.03 -1.87 -16.10
C PHE A 98 -4.57 -1.73 -17.56
N ILE A 99 -5.43 -2.04 -18.54
CA ILE A 99 -5.14 -1.87 -19.97
C ILE A 99 -4.86 -0.40 -20.29
N GLY A 100 -5.68 0.52 -19.78
CA GLY A 100 -5.50 1.96 -19.98
C GLY A 100 -4.17 2.46 -19.42
N LEU A 101 -3.82 2.06 -18.20
CA LEU A 101 -2.54 2.40 -17.57
C LEU A 101 -1.35 1.78 -18.31
N ALA A 102 -1.46 0.52 -18.76
CA ALA A 102 -0.43 -0.14 -19.56
C ALA A 102 -0.23 0.59 -20.90
N TYR A 103 -1.31 0.94 -21.59
CA TYR A 103 -1.25 1.70 -22.83
C TYR A 103 -0.58 3.08 -22.63
N ALA A 104 -0.97 3.80 -21.57
CA ALA A 104 -0.34 5.06 -21.22
C ALA A 104 1.14 4.90 -20.87
N ALA A 105 1.53 3.81 -20.20
CA ALA A 105 2.92 3.51 -19.91
C ALA A 105 3.74 3.17 -21.17
N PHE A 106 3.15 2.48 -22.15
CA PHE A 106 3.83 2.16 -23.40
C PHE A 106 3.94 3.34 -24.37
N ARG A 107 2.93 4.21 -24.42
CA ARG A 107 2.86 5.35 -25.34
C ARG A 107 3.35 6.66 -24.73
N GLY A 108 3.45 6.73 -23.40
CA GLY A 108 3.88 7.91 -22.67
C GLY A 108 5.32 8.27 -23.01
N GLN A 109 5.53 9.54 -23.40
CA GLN A 109 6.86 10.11 -23.45
C GLN A 109 7.21 10.65 -22.07
N PHE A 110 7.90 9.84 -21.28
CA PHE A 110 8.36 10.24 -19.96
C PHE A 110 9.63 11.09 -20.07
N ALA A 111 9.68 12.19 -19.33
CA ALA A 111 10.90 12.96 -19.18
C ALA A 111 11.95 12.11 -18.46
N ASN A 112 13.00 11.71 -19.17
CA ASN A 112 14.10 10.95 -18.60
C ASN A 112 15.17 11.92 -18.13
N ALA A 113 15.31 12.09 -16.81
CA ALA A 113 16.41 12.81 -16.22
C ALA A 113 17.36 11.81 -15.55
N THR A 114 18.61 11.77 -16.01
CA THR A 114 19.64 10.95 -15.37
C THR A 114 20.12 11.66 -14.11
N PHE A 115 19.70 11.17 -12.94
CA PHE A 115 20.09 11.74 -11.66
C PHE A 115 21.42 11.13 -11.20
N TYR A 116 22.47 11.96 -11.14
CA TYR A 116 23.82 11.56 -10.69
C TYR A 116 24.12 11.96 -9.23
N GLY A 117 23.12 12.46 -8.48
CA GLY A 117 23.30 13.11 -7.18
C GLY A 117 23.48 12.20 -5.95
N GLY A 118 23.82 10.92 -6.13
CA GLY A 118 23.91 9.95 -5.03
C GLY A 118 22.54 9.43 -4.56
N PRO A 119 22.50 8.62 -3.48
CA PRO A 119 21.27 7.98 -3.01
C PRO A 119 20.23 9.00 -2.51
N PHE A 120 18.96 8.80 -2.91
CA PHE A 120 17.83 9.59 -2.40
C PHE A 120 17.53 9.20 -0.95
N GLY A 121 18.11 9.98 -0.02
CA GLY A 121 18.05 9.75 1.43
C GLY A 121 17.08 10.66 2.17
N ALA A 122 16.85 10.35 3.44
CA ALA A 122 15.90 11.05 4.32
C ALA A 122 16.13 12.58 4.39
N VAL A 123 17.40 13.03 4.38
CA VAL A 123 17.74 14.46 4.43
C VAL A 123 17.26 15.21 3.19
N SER A 124 17.41 14.60 2.01
CA SER A 124 16.94 15.21 0.75
C SER A 124 15.42 15.31 0.70
N VAL A 125 14.73 14.26 1.15
CA VAL A 125 13.28 14.20 1.24
C VAL A 125 12.76 15.22 2.26
N GLY A 126 13.39 15.31 3.43
CA GLY A 126 13.03 16.28 4.47
C GLY A 126 13.20 17.72 4.01
N ARG A 127 14.32 18.05 3.33
CA ARG A 127 14.49 19.39 2.75
C ARG A 127 13.40 19.73 1.76
N LEU A 128 12.98 18.80 0.90
CA LEU A 128 11.91 19.04 -0.05
C LEU A 128 10.56 19.26 0.65
N LEU A 129 10.21 18.36 1.58
CA LEU A 129 8.98 18.43 2.36
C LEU A 129 8.83 19.74 3.13
N PHE A 130 9.90 20.20 3.79
CA PHE A 130 9.81 21.39 4.64
C PHE A 130 10.10 22.71 3.91
N ALA A 131 10.89 22.69 2.83
CA ALA A 131 11.20 23.92 2.08
C ALA A 131 10.16 24.24 1.01
N HIS A 132 9.54 23.23 0.40
CA HIS A 132 8.61 23.41 -0.71
C HIS A 132 7.19 22.94 -0.37
N ASP A 133 7.05 21.80 0.31
CA ASP A 133 5.76 21.13 0.50
C ASP A 133 5.25 21.19 1.95
N GLY A 134 5.55 22.28 2.67
CA GLY A 134 5.21 22.43 4.09
C GLY A 134 3.71 22.30 4.36
N VAL A 135 2.88 22.94 3.53
CA VAL A 135 1.40 22.87 3.64
C VAL A 135 0.88 21.45 3.41
N ALA A 136 1.49 20.70 2.48
CA ALA A 136 1.10 19.31 2.25
C ALA A 136 1.47 18.44 3.46
N THR A 137 2.62 18.69 4.09
CA THR A 137 3.06 18.00 5.31
C THR A 137 2.09 18.24 6.47
N ASP A 138 1.65 19.48 6.68
CA ASP A 138 0.66 19.83 7.70
C ASP A 138 -0.71 19.20 7.41
N ALA A 139 -1.14 19.19 6.14
CA ALA A 139 -2.39 18.57 5.74
C ALA A 139 -2.40 17.06 6.01
N ILE A 140 -1.28 16.36 5.79
CA ILE A 140 -1.14 14.94 6.14
C ILE A 140 -1.25 14.76 7.67
N GLY A 141 -0.61 15.64 8.46
CA GLY A 141 -0.74 15.63 9.91
C GLY A 141 -2.19 15.77 10.38
N GLY A 142 -2.92 16.74 9.80
CA GLY A 142 -4.35 16.92 10.05
C GLY A 142 -5.19 15.71 9.64
N LEU A 143 -4.89 15.09 8.50
CA LEU A 143 -5.56 13.88 8.03
C LEU A 143 -5.35 12.70 8.97
N VAL A 144 -4.12 12.49 9.47
CA VAL A 144 -3.81 11.44 10.45
C VAL A 144 -4.58 11.69 11.74
N LEU A 145 -4.66 12.94 12.22
CA LEU A 145 -5.44 13.30 13.40
C LEU A 145 -6.93 12.95 13.20
N VAL A 146 -7.52 13.36 12.07
CA VAL A 146 -8.93 13.06 11.75
C VAL A 146 -9.17 11.56 11.67
N ALA A 147 -8.26 10.80 11.05
CA ALA A 147 -8.36 9.35 10.97
C ALA A 147 -8.32 8.69 12.36
N LEU A 148 -7.43 9.13 13.26
CA LEU A 148 -7.33 8.62 14.62
C LEU A 148 -8.58 8.93 15.45
N VAL A 149 -9.09 10.17 15.36
CA VAL A 149 -10.33 10.58 16.05
C VAL A 149 -11.52 9.77 15.51
N GLY A 150 -11.62 9.62 14.19
CA GLY A 150 -12.67 8.80 13.56
C GLY A 150 -12.62 7.34 14.03
N ALA A 151 -11.43 6.74 14.06
CA ALA A 151 -11.24 5.38 14.55
C ALA A 151 -11.62 5.23 16.04
N ALA A 152 -11.22 6.18 16.89
CA ALA A 152 -11.56 6.17 18.30
C ALA A 152 -13.07 6.31 18.56
N LEU A 153 -13.75 7.17 17.78
CA LEU A 153 -15.20 7.35 17.86
C LEU A 153 -15.95 6.10 17.38
N ALA A 154 -15.48 5.46 16.30
CA ALA A 154 -16.06 4.21 15.81
C ALA A 154 -15.96 3.11 16.87
N TRP A 155 -14.77 2.92 17.46
CA TRP A 155 -14.55 1.91 18.49
C TRP A 155 -15.42 2.15 19.74
N ARG A 156 -15.61 3.42 20.15
CA ARG A 156 -16.50 3.76 21.27
C ARG A 156 -17.97 3.42 21.01
N ARG A 157 -18.44 3.52 19.76
CA ARG A 157 -19.84 3.19 19.40
C ARG A 157 -20.14 1.70 19.41
N GLU A 158 -19.13 0.85 19.35
CA GLU A 158 -19.31 -0.60 19.37
C GLU A 158 -19.40 -1.17 20.80
N ARG A 159 -18.86 -0.47 21.81
CA ARG A 159 -18.93 -0.88 23.23
C ARG A 159 -20.30 -0.84 23.95
N PRO A 160 -21.35 -0.07 23.58
CA PRO A 160 -22.55 0.07 24.41
C PRO A 160 -23.65 -1.00 24.19
N ARG A 161 -23.41 -2.09 23.46
CA ARG A 161 -24.44 -3.12 23.19
C ARG A 161 -24.32 -4.41 24.01
N ASP A 162 -23.14 -4.80 24.47
CA ASP A 162 -22.94 -6.08 25.21
C ASP A 162 -23.46 -6.07 26.66
N GLU A 163 -23.57 -4.90 27.31
CA GLU A 163 -24.00 -4.83 28.71
C GLU A 163 -25.53 -4.88 28.91
N ARG A 164 -26.33 -4.74 27.84
CA ARG A 164 -27.81 -4.74 27.96
C ARG A 164 -28.46 -6.10 27.74
N GLU A 165 -27.73 -7.07 27.17
CA GLU A 165 -28.25 -8.41 26.86
C GLU A 165 -28.01 -9.43 27.99
N THR A 166 -27.07 -9.17 28.89
CA THR A 166 -26.77 -10.02 30.07
C THR A 166 -27.64 -9.72 31.30
N ARG A 167 -28.62 -8.80 31.19
CA ARG A 167 -29.47 -8.35 32.30
C ARG A 167 -30.98 -8.60 32.11
N ARG A 168 -31.36 -9.45 31.14
CA ARG A 168 -32.75 -9.89 30.94
C ARG A 168 -32.91 -11.38 31.12
#